data_AF-A0A7C5NG07-F1
#
_entry.id   AF-A0A7C5NG07-F1
#
_cell.length_a   1.000
_cell.length_b   1.000
_cell.length_c   1.000
_cell.angle_alpha   90.00
_cell.angle_beta   90.00
_cell.angle_gamma   90.00
#
_symmetry.space_group_name_H-M   'P 1'
#
loop_
_entity.id
_entity.type
_entity.pdbx_description
1 polymer ?
#
loop_
_entity_poly.entity_id
_entity_poly.type
_entity_poly.pdbx_seq_one_letter_code
_entity_poly.pdbx_strand_id
1 'polypeptide(L)'
;MNIPTNELHQKAMALADEAFYAKKKEQFDNAQSKYLAAFEYEKAAATLLVNDYDQEPTRSVLFRSAANILLNLPYLENEHFRQAEKMVAYGLSGNPPEEIAKELREVWRELVGLFQQEAA
;
A
#
# COMPACT_ATOMS: atom_id res chain seq x y z
N MET A 1 -15.58 15.80 -9.75
CA MET A 1 -16.41 14.80 -9.06
C MET A 1 -15.56 14.29 -7.90
N ASN A 2 -15.96 14.54 -6.65
CA ASN A 2 -15.18 14.14 -5.48
C ASN A 2 -15.54 12.68 -5.18
N ILE A 3 -14.68 11.72 -5.56
CA ILE A 3 -14.95 10.29 -5.33
C ILE A 3 -14.71 10.02 -3.84
N PRO A 4 -15.66 9.38 -3.12
CA PRO A 4 -15.49 9.03 -1.71
C PRO A 4 -14.28 8.12 -1.49
N THR A 5 -13.57 8.30 -0.36
CA THR A 5 -12.43 7.47 0.04
C THR A 5 -12.75 5.97 0.05
N ASN A 6 -13.95 5.61 0.52
CA ASN A 6 -14.40 4.22 0.55
C ASN A 6 -14.59 3.61 -0.85
N GLU A 7 -15.05 4.39 -1.84
CA GLU A 7 -15.19 3.88 -3.21
C GLU A 7 -13.83 3.64 -3.87
N LEU A 8 -12.86 4.53 -3.61
CA LEU A 8 -11.48 4.35 -4.07
C LEU A 8 -10.86 3.11 -3.43
N HIS A 9 -11.00 2.95 -2.12
CA HIS A 9 -10.51 1.79 -1.38
C HIS A 9 -11.14 0.48 -1.90
N GLN A 10 -12.46 0.43 -2.11
CA GLN A 10 -13.13 -0.76 -2.63
C GLN A 10 -12.62 -1.13 -4.04
N LYS A 11 -12.39 -0.15 -4.91
CA LYS A 11 -11.79 -0.39 -6.24
C LYS A 11 -10.37 -0.92 -6.13
N ALA A 12 -9.57 -0.37 -5.21
CA ALA A 12 -8.23 -0.86 -4.95
C ALA A 12 -8.25 -2.32 -4.50
N MET A 13 -9.10 -2.67 -3.54
CA MET A 13 -9.20 -4.04 -3.02
C MET A 13 -9.67 -5.04 -4.08
N ALA A 14 -10.66 -4.67 -4.91
CA ALA A 14 -11.11 -5.52 -6.01
C ALA A 14 -9.97 -5.83 -7.01
N LEU A 15 -9.19 -4.80 -7.38
CA LEU A 15 -8.03 -4.98 -8.26
C LEU A 15 -6.91 -5.79 -7.61
N ALA A 16 -6.65 -5.58 -6.32
CA ALA A 16 -5.65 -6.34 -5.56
C ALA A 16 -6.03 -7.83 -5.44
N ASP A 17 -7.31 -8.13 -5.21
CA ASP A 17 -7.82 -9.50 -5.20
C ASP A 17 -7.65 -10.17 -6.57
N GLU A 18 -8.02 -9.47 -7.66
CA GLU A 18 -7.81 -9.96 -9.02
C GLU A 18 -6.31 -10.18 -9.32
N ALA A 19 -5.44 -9.29 -8.86
CA ALA A 19 -3.99 -9.40 -9.00
C ALA A 19 -3.44 -10.61 -8.25
N PHE A 20 -3.93 -10.87 -7.03
CA PHE A 20 -3.58 -12.03 -6.23
C PHE A 20 -3.93 -13.34 -6.96
N TYR A 21 -5.13 -13.44 -7.53
CA TYR A 21 -5.53 -14.62 -8.30
C TYR A 21 -4.72 -14.76 -9.61
N ALA A 22 -4.41 -13.66 -10.29
CA ALA A 22 -3.54 -13.68 -11.47
C ALA A 22 -2.13 -14.18 -11.13
N LYS A 23 -1.55 -13.72 -10.00
CA LYS A 23 -0.24 -14.17 -9.51
C LYS A 23 -0.25 -15.67 -9.19
N LYS A 24 -1.31 -16.18 -8.56
CA LYS A 24 -1.50 -17.63 -8.32
C LYS A 24 -1.61 -18.46 -9.59
N LYS A 25 -2.05 -17.87 -10.69
CA LYS A 25 -2.11 -18.50 -12.02
C LYS A 25 -0.84 -18.25 -12.85
N GLU A 26 0.22 -17.74 -12.23
CA GLU A 26 1.51 -17.39 -12.87
C GLU A 26 1.37 -16.35 -13.98
N GLN A 27 0.28 -15.57 -13.98
CA GLN A 27 0.04 -14.48 -14.92
C GLN A 27 0.68 -13.19 -14.38
N PHE A 28 2.01 -13.18 -14.28
CA PHE A 28 2.74 -12.15 -13.55
C PHE A 28 2.60 -10.75 -14.13
N ASP A 29 2.65 -10.56 -15.45
CA ASP A 29 2.43 -9.24 -16.06
C ASP A 29 1.02 -8.69 -15.76
N ASN A 30 0.03 -9.58 -15.78
CA ASN A 30 -1.35 -9.23 -15.44
C ASN A 30 -1.46 -8.83 -13.96
N ALA A 31 -0.89 -9.64 -13.06
CA ALA A 31 -0.85 -9.33 -11.65
C ALA A 31 -0.11 -8.01 -11.36
N GLN A 32 1.02 -7.77 -12.03
CA GLN A 32 1.79 -6.53 -11.94
C GLN A 32 0.90 -5.33 -12.29
N SER A 33 0.26 -5.35 -13.46
CA SER A 33 -0.59 -4.24 -13.91
C SER A 33 -1.76 -3.95 -12.96
N LYS A 34 -2.37 -5.00 -12.40
CA LYS A 34 -3.50 -4.88 -11.48
C LYS A 34 -3.09 -4.37 -10.10
N TYR A 35 -1.98 -4.85 -9.54
CA TYR A 35 -1.48 -4.31 -8.28
C TYR A 35 -1.07 -2.85 -8.40
N LEU A 36 -0.44 -2.44 -9.52
CA LEU A 36 -0.12 -1.04 -9.75
C LEU A 36 -1.39 -0.17 -9.85
N ALA A 37 -2.41 -0.64 -10.56
CA ALA A 37 -3.70 0.05 -10.61
C ALA A 37 -4.36 0.12 -9.22
N ALA A 38 -4.33 -0.97 -8.44
CA ALA A 38 -4.83 -1.01 -7.07
C ALA A 38 -4.11 0.01 -6.18
N PHE A 39 -2.79 0.09 -6.28
CA PHE A 39 -1.98 1.04 -5.53
C PHE A 39 -2.38 2.49 -5.82
N GLU A 40 -2.58 2.87 -7.07
CA GLU A 40 -2.97 4.24 -7.41
C GLU A 40 -4.33 4.63 -6.81
N TYR A 41 -5.31 3.71 -6.80
CA TYR A 41 -6.59 3.93 -6.13
C TYR A 41 -6.43 4.05 -4.61
N GLU A 42 -5.66 3.15 -3.99
CA GLU A 42 -5.47 3.14 -2.53
C GLU A 42 -4.71 4.37 -2.06
N LYS A 43 -3.64 4.75 -2.78
CA LYS A 43 -2.88 5.97 -2.54
C LYS A 43 -3.76 7.20 -2.68
N ALA A 44 -4.64 7.25 -3.68
CA ALA A 44 -5.60 8.34 -3.82
C ALA A 44 -6.55 8.41 -2.61
N ALA A 45 -7.08 7.26 -2.15
CA ALA A 45 -7.92 7.18 -0.96
C ALA A 45 -7.17 7.68 0.29
N ALA A 46 -5.94 7.22 0.51
CA ALA A 46 -5.11 7.62 1.65
C ALA A 46 -4.75 9.12 1.60
N THR A 47 -4.44 9.63 0.41
CA THR A 47 -4.03 11.03 0.21
C THR A 47 -5.18 12.01 0.51
N LEU A 48 -6.43 11.61 0.27
CA LEU A 48 -7.59 12.42 0.66
C LEU A 48 -7.67 12.64 2.18
N LEU A 49 -7.10 11.74 2.99
CA LEU A 49 -7.07 11.82 4.45
C LEU A 49 -5.68 12.21 5.00
N VAL A 50 -4.71 12.59 4.16
CA VAL A 50 -3.30 12.71 4.58
C VAL A 50 -3.10 13.65 5.78
N ASN A 51 -3.86 14.73 5.85
CA ASN A 51 -3.81 15.75 6.91
C ASN A 51 -5.01 15.65 7.89
N ASP A 52 -5.88 14.65 7.74
CA ASP A 52 -7.08 14.49 8.56
C ASP A 52 -6.85 13.42 9.65
N TYR A 53 -6.14 13.81 10.70
CA TYR A 53 -5.75 12.93 11.80
C TYR A 53 -6.94 12.48 12.67
N ASP A 54 -8.09 13.13 12.58
CA ASP A 54 -9.30 12.74 13.31
C ASP A 54 -9.98 11.52 12.67
N GLN A 55 -9.58 11.15 11.44
CA GLN A 55 -10.07 9.97 10.72
C GLN A 55 -9.25 8.71 11.01
N GLU A 56 -8.43 8.70 12.06
CA GLU A 56 -7.80 7.45 12.51
C GLU A 56 -8.86 6.50 13.10
N PRO A 57 -8.80 5.19 12.83
CA PRO A 57 -7.70 4.46 12.17
C PRO A 57 -7.76 4.43 10.64
N THR A 58 -8.85 4.89 10.03
CA THR A 58 -9.06 4.76 8.57
C THR A 58 -7.89 5.33 7.78
N ARG A 59 -7.39 6.50 8.16
CA ARG A 59 -6.22 7.12 7.53
C ARG A 59 -4.99 6.19 7.55
N SER A 60 -4.55 5.74 8.72
CA SER A 60 -3.37 4.86 8.83
C SER A 60 -3.57 3.48 8.21
N VAL A 61 -4.80 2.94 8.24
CA VAL A 61 -5.16 1.69 7.56
C VAL A 61 -4.97 1.80 6.06
N LEU A 62 -5.42 2.88 5.43
CA LEU A 62 -5.27 3.09 3.98
C LEU A 62 -3.80 3.21 3.58
N PHE A 63 -2.99 3.95 4.36
CA PHE A 63 -1.54 4.03 4.10
C PHE A 63 -0.84 2.67 4.26
N ARG A 64 -1.17 1.92 5.32
CA ARG A 64 -0.65 0.56 5.53
C ARG A 64 -1.02 -0.36 4.38
N SER A 65 -2.28 -0.30 3.93
CA SER A 65 -2.81 -1.08 2.81
C SER A 65 -2.07 -0.76 1.50
N ALA A 66 -1.89 0.53 1.17
CA ALA A 66 -1.17 0.96 -0.02
C ALA A 66 0.28 0.43 -0.05
N ALA A 67 0.97 0.44 1.09
CA ALA A 67 2.32 -0.11 1.19
C ALA A 67 2.34 -1.63 0.94
N ASN A 68 1.41 -2.38 1.54
CA ASN A 68 1.30 -3.82 1.34
C ASN A 68 0.93 -4.20 -0.10
N ILE A 69 0.11 -3.41 -0.79
CA ILE A 69 -0.19 -3.65 -2.20
C ILE A 69 1.09 -3.66 -3.04
N LEU A 70 1.99 -2.69 -2.82
CA LEU A 70 3.26 -2.63 -3.56
C LEU A 70 4.18 -3.82 -3.26
N LEU A 71 4.25 -4.26 -2.01
CA LEU A 71 5.05 -5.44 -1.63
C LEU A 71 4.53 -6.75 -2.24
N ASN A 72 3.28 -6.77 -2.71
CA ASN A 72 2.72 -7.95 -3.38
C ASN A 72 3.06 -8.03 -4.89
N LEU A 73 3.68 -7.00 -5.47
CA LEU A 73 4.06 -6.97 -6.88
C LEU A 73 4.93 -8.19 -7.26
N PRO A 74 4.66 -8.84 -8.40
CA PRO A 74 5.57 -9.85 -8.96
C PRO A 74 6.97 -9.30 -9.27
N TYR A 75 7.04 -8.06 -9.76
CA TYR A 75 8.28 -7.39 -10.13
C TYR A 75 8.42 -6.10 -9.32
N LEU A 76 9.29 -6.14 -8.30
CA LEU A 76 9.62 -4.97 -7.49
C LEU A 76 10.76 -4.18 -8.17
N GLU A 77 10.68 -2.87 -8.05
CA GLU A 77 11.71 -1.95 -8.55
C GLU A 77 11.94 -0.86 -7.49
N ASN A 78 13.06 -0.16 -7.60
CA ASN A 78 13.45 0.92 -6.69
C ASN A 78 12.39 2.01 -6.50
N GLU A 79 11.60 2.34 -7.53
CA GLU A 79 10.50 3.30 -7.35
C GLU A 79 9.38 2.74 -6.47
N HIS A 80 9.03 1.45 -6.62
CA HIS A 80 8.01 0.80 -5.81
C HIS A 80 8.41 0.78 -4.33
N PHE A 81 9.67 0.50 -4.03
CA PHE A 81 10.17 0.57 -2.65
C PHE A 81 10.06 1.96 -2.04
N ARG A 82 10.50 2.99 -2.77
CA ARG A 82 10.39 4.38 -2.32
C ARG A 82 8.94 4.82 -2.11
N GLN A 83 8.01 4.35 -2.94
CA GLN A 83 6.58 4.62 -2.75
C GLN A 83 6.03 3.91 -1.50
N ALA A 84 6.36 2.64 -1.29
CA ALA A 84 5.94 1.90 -0.11
C ALA A 84 6.48 2.52 1.19
N GLU A 85 7.75 2.93 1.20
CA GLU A 85 8.36 3.69 2.31
C GLU A 85 7.59 4.98 2.61
N LYS A 86 7.26 5.77 1.58
CA LYS A 86 6.46 6.99 1.76
C LYS A 86 5.10 6.68 2.38
N MET A 87 4.42 5.63 1.93
CA MET A 87 3.12 5.25 2.48
C MET A 87 3.25 4.89 3.97
N VAL A 88 4.25 4.09 4.33
CA VAL A 88 4.51 3.74 5.73
C VAL A 88 4.80 4.99 6.57
N ALA A 89 5.64 5.88 6.07
CA ALA A 89 5.98 7.13 6.75
C ALA A 89 4.75 8.02 6.97
N TYR A 90 3.88 8.19 5.97
CA TYR A 90 2.64 8.94 6.13
C TYR A 90 1.67 8.29 7.13
N GLY A 91 1.57 6.96 7.13
CA GLY A 91 0.78 6.24 8.13
C GLY A 91 1.27 6.52 9.56
N LEU A 92 2.58 6.39 9.78
CA LEU A 92 3.24 6.59 11.07
C LEU A 92 3.30 8.06 11.52
N SER A 93 3.24 9.02 10.60
CA SER A 93 3.30 10.45 10.95
C SER A 93 2.00 11.01 11.54
N GLY A 94 0.94 10.20 11.63
CA GLY A 94 -0.31 10.56 12.29
C GLY A 94 -0.40 10.05 13.72
N ASN A 95 -1.62 9.68 14.13
CA ASN A 95 -1.89 9.07 15.43
C ASN A 95 -2.47 7.65 15.27
N PRO A 96 -1.81 6.74 14.53
CA PRO A 96 -2.32 5.38 14.35
C PRO A 96 -2.49 4.68 15.71
N PRO A 97 -3.57 3.90 15.90
CA PRO A 97 -3.64 2.99 17.05
C PRO A 97 -2.46 2.03 17.08
N GLU A 98 -2.05 1.57 18.27
CA GLU A 98 -0.80 0.82 18.44
C GLU A 98 -0.73 -0.44 17.57
N GLU A 99 -1.85 -1.13 17.36
CA GLU A 99 -1.91 -2.30 16.48
C GLU A 99 -1.56 -1.93 15.03
N ILE A 100 -2.12 -0.84 14.51
CA ILE A 100 -1.83 -0.36 13.15
C ILE A 100 -0.41 0.17 13.05
N ALA A 101 0.07 0.88 14.08
CA ALA A 101 1.44 1.37 14.16
C ALA A 101 2.45 0.21 14.13
N LYS A 102 2.14 -0.89 14.84
CA LYS A 102 2.96 -2.11 14.84
C LYS A 102 3.03 -2.73 13.45
N GLU A 103 1.89 -2.88 12.79
CA GLU A 103 1.85 -3.42 11.42
C GLU A 103 2.60 -2.52 10.41
N LEU A 104 2.44 -1.20 10.50
CA LEU A 104 3.23 -0.25 9.68
C LEU A 104 4.74 -0.41 9.91
N ARG A 105 5.18 -0.60 11.16
CA ARG A 105 6.59 -0.88 11.48
C ARG A 105 7.03 -2.26 10.99
N GLU A 106 6.15 -3.24 10.89
CA GLU A 106 6.45 -4.54 10.30
C GLU A 106 6.69 -4.40 8.79
N VAL A 107 5.83 -3.67 8.08
CA VAL A 107 6.03 -3.32 6.67
C VAL A 107 7.35 -2.56 6.47
N TRP A 108 7.68 -1.61 7.35
CA TRP A 108 8.98 -0.92 7.34
C TRP A 108 10.16 -1.88 7.43
N ARG A 109 10.11 -2.85 8.37
CA ARG A 109 11.19 -3.84 8.53
C ARG A 109 11.35 -4.71 7.29
N GLU A 110 10.25 -5.10 6.65
CA GLU A 110 10.28 -5.85 5.40
C GLU A 110 10.99 -5.04 4.29
N LEU A 111 10.63 -3.77 4.12
CA LEU A 111 11.28 -2.87 3.16
C LEU A 111 12.79 -2.73 3.40
N VAL A 112 13.19 -2.50 4.66
CA VAL A 112 14.62 -2.41 5.01
C VAL A 112 15.35 -3.73 4.75
N GLY A 113 14.72 -4.86 5.04
CA GLY A 113 15.28 -6.18 4.75
C GLY A 113 15.53 -6.41 3.26
N LEU A 114 14.61 -5.94 2.40
CA LEU A 114 14.75 -6.03 0.95
C LEU A 114 15.89 -5.13 0.43
N PHE A 115 16.05 -3.92 0.95
CA PHE A 115 17.17 -3.03 0.57
C PHE A 115 18.54 -3.63 0.90
N GLN A 116 18.67 -4.33 2.02
CA GLN A 116 19.93 -4.96 2.42
C GLN A 116 20.32 -6.12 1.49
N GLN A 117 19.36 -6.77 0.86
CA GLN A 117 19.60 -7.84 -0.11
C GLN A 117 20.07 -7.32 -1.46
N GLU A 118 19.64 -6.12 -1.89
CA GLU A 118 20.10 -5.49 -3.13
C GLU A 118 21.52 -4.90 -3.02
N ALA A 119 21.97 -4.58 -1.80
CA ALA A 119 23.28 -3.98 -1.55
C ALA A 119 24.42 -5.01 -1.35
N ALA A 120 24.10 -6.31 -1.31
CA ALA A 120 25.02 -7.42 -1.09
C ALA A 120 25.38 -8.16 -2.39
#